data_AF-A0A820XMH9-F1
#
_entry.id   AF-A0A820XMH9-F1
#
_cell.length_a   1.000
_cell.length_b   1.000
_cell.length_c   1.000
_cell.angle_alpha   90.00
_cell.angle_beta   90.00
_cell.angle_gamma   90.00
#
_symmetry.space_group_name_H-M   'P 1'
#
loop_
_entity.id
_entity.type
_entity.pdbx_description
1 polymer ?
#
loop_
_entity_poly.entity_id
_entity_poly.type
_entity_poly.pdbx_seq_one_letter_code
_entity_poly.pdbx_strand_id
1 'polypeptide(L)'
;LTAVEISYAKLSMFEPKMELSDNFRYVIDNIFCCEEDDPMTEEYVKDFIFDYFGVAYVTSILLGGVAQQNIFIDREAKEKLERNSIQIKHQAVVSFDLSMGSNIGNSFNVGPTVTNGVSDANYNMFKKEVKSMSNTKLGGVPDLTSFAEWSKTVSDNPVIIKLKVRDIFRLFTKHYFPDDPMITNKSKLIEKIFEKYITSSVYCDNNCGGNDTYGTCQPTGFFQYGVCQCKPEWTGSDCKTAVIQHHKILHGTICGFDRPFIQIKCGGTRPWDGCPTGWIKYSWRIDLTICYKNQTVISNPFYGTICGLHSYHSPSNFSFNIGCNDSSNVYTGKCPTNYQLIHETQGPCSASLPYPNFCNAGNAVCAAVNVNEDSPGTLCGMQIEGSTEGPSCDGFNPGLRQCPPNYTPQRILFNYLGFMVCVKTLH
;
A
#
# COMPACT_ATOMS: atom_id res chain seq x y z
N LEU A 1 19.12 -2.38 -16.48
CA LEU A 1 19.44 -1.29 -15.54
C LEU A 1 20.55 -0.47 -16.14
N THR A 2 20.31 0.82 -16.35
CA THR A 2 21.34 1.82 -16.67
C THR A 2 21.39 2.80 -15.50
N ALA A 3 22.56 3.04 -14.93
CA ALA A 3 22.71 3.92 -13.77
C ALA A 3 23.99 4.75 -13.85
N VAL A 4 23.90 5.98 -13.36
CA VAL A 4 25.03 6.89 -13.15
C VAL A 4 25.08 7.27 -11.69
N GLU A 5 26.26 7.11 -11.10
CA GLU A 5 26.54 7.42 -9.70
C GLU A 5 27.48 8.62 -9.63
N ILE A 6 27.12 9.63 -8.83
CA ILE A 6 27.97 10.75 -8.50
C ILE A 6 28.42 10.58 -7.06
N SER A 7 29.73 10.48 -6.85
CA SER A 7 30.30 10.41 -5.50
C SER A 7 30.60 11.82 -5.00
N TYR A 8 30.14 12.13 -3.80
CA TYR A 8 30.40 13.42 -3.14
C TYR A 8 31.39 13.27 -1.99
N ALA A 9 31.08 12.42 -1.01
CA ALA A 9 31.89 12.25 0.19
C ALA A 9 31.91 10.80 0.64
N LYS A 10 33.00 10.38 1.29
CA LYS A 10 33.09 9.07 1.91
C LYS A 10 33.31 9.24 3.40
N LEU A 11 32.44 8.65 4.20
CA LEU A 11 32.57 8.58 5.64
C LEU A 11 32.93 7.15 6.01
N SER A 12 33.92 7.00 6.89
CA SER A 12 34.36 5.70 7.39
C SER A 12 34.48 5.81 8.89
N MET A 13 33.88 4.87 9.58
CA MET A 13 33.90 4.81 11.02
C MET A 13 35.28 4.36 11.50
N PHE A 14 35.81 5.05 12.50
CA PHE A 14 37.03 4.64 13.17
C PHE A 14 36.66 3.79 14.40
N GLU A 15 36.48 2.49 14.17
CA GLU A 15 36.03 1.53 15.20
C GLU A 15 36.74 1.68 16.55
N PRO A 16 38.07 1.82 16.66
CA PRO A 16 38.74 1.88 17.96
C PRO A 16 38.29 3.04 18.88
N LYS A 17 37.70 4.09 18.31
CA LYS A 17 37.18 5.26 19.06
C LYS A 17 35.68 5.46 18.90
N MET A 18 34.97 4.48 18.35
CA MET A 18 33.51 4.56 18.29
C MET A 18 32.96 4.48 19.72
N GLU A 19 32.01 5.34 20.05
CA GLU A 19 31.24 5.24 21.29
C GLU A 19 29.88 4.63 20.98
N LEU A 20 29.48 3.63 21.76
CA LEU A 20 28.14 3.05 21.68
C LEU A 20 27.15 3.99 22.36
N SER A 21 25.97 4.16 21.75
CA SER A 21 24.88 4.92 22.35
C SER A 21 24.42 4.31 23.69
N ASP A 22 23.98 5.14 24.63
CA ASP A 22 23.53 4.71 25.95
C ASP A 22 22.35 3.72 25.87
N ASN A 23 21.42 3.93 24.94
CA ASN A 23 20.29 3.02 24.73
C ASN A 23 20.77 1.63 24.30
N PHE A 24 21.74 1.56 23.38
CA PHE A 24 22.31 0.29 22.95
C PHE A 24 23.00 -0.41 24.11
N ARG A 25 23.84 0.32 24.88
CA ARG A 25 24.51 -0.23 26.06
C ARG A 25 23.51 -0.80 27.06
N TYR A 26 22.48 -0.01 27.40
CA TYR A 26 21.42 -0.41 28.33
C TYR A 26 20.71 -1.69 27.90
N VAL A 27 20.34 -1.81 26.62
CA VAL A 27 19.69 -3.04 26.12
C VAL A 27 20.62 -4.24 26.25
N ILE A 28 21.91 -4.10 25.89
CA ILE A 28 22.87 -5.20 25.97
C ILE A 28 23.12 -5.64 27.43
N ASP A 29 23.21 -4.69 28.36
CA ASP A 29 23.42 -4.98 29.78
C ASP A 29 22.27 -5.80 30.37
N ASN A 30 21.04 -5.59 29.89
CA ASN A 30 19.82 -6.26 30.38
C ASN A 30 19.50 -7.59 29.69
N ILE A 31 20.32 -8.06 28.74
CA ILE A 31 20.12 -9.39 28.15
C ILE A 31 20.31 -10.46 29.23
N PHE A 32 19.27 -11.26 29.44
CA PHE A 32 19.35 -12.47 30.24
C PHE A 32 20.34 -13.43 29.58
N CYS A 33 21.42 -13.77 30.27
CA CYS A 33 22.41 -14.72 29.79
C CYS A 33 22.27 -16.03 30.59
N CYS A 34 22.51 -17.22 30.06
CA CYS A 34 23.04 -17.61 28.75
C CYS A 34 22.41 -18.94 28.26
N GLU A 35 21.12 -19.15 28.51
CA GLU A 35 20.42 -20.35 28.05
C GLU A 35 20.07 -20.19 26.57
N GLU A 36 20.75 -20.96 25.71
CA GLU A 36 20.65 -20.84 24.24
C GLU A 36 19.26 -21.19 23.69
N ASP A 37 18.52 -22.01 24.43
CA ASP A 37 17.18 -22.47 24.07
C ASP A 37 16.05 -21.74 24.83
N ASP A 38 16.37 -20.66 25.55
CA ASP A 38 15.36 -19.87 26.26
C ASP A 38 14.55 -19.01 25.26
N PRO A 39 13.24 -19.30 25.05
CA PRO A 39 12.41 -18.55 24.13
C PRO A 39 12.27 -17.08 24.51
N MET A 40 12.34 -16.75 25.81
CA MET A 40 12.24 -15.36 26.29
C MET A 40 13.47 -14.55 25.86
N THR A 41 14.65 -15.16 25.92
CA THR A 41 15.89 -14.52 25.47
C THR A 41 15.91 -14.34 23.95
N GLU A 42 15.42 -15.32 23.19
CA GLU A 42 15.28 -15.20 21.73
C GLU A 42 14.32 -14.06 21.34
N GLU A 43 13.16 -13.98 21.97
CA GLU A 43 12.16 -12.91 21.75
C GLU A 43 12.75 -11.54 22.10
N TYR A 44 13.41 -11.42 23.25
CA TYR A 44 14.07 -10.18 23.67
C TYR A 44 15.11 -9.69 22.64
N VAL A 45 15.96 -10.60 22.14
CA VAL A 45 16.98 -10.24 21.15
C VAL A 45 16.35 -9.78 19.84
N LYS A 46 15.26 -10.42 19.39
CA LYS A 46 14.56 -10.00 18.18
C LYS A 46 13.96 -8.60 18.35
N ASP A 47 13.15 -8.40 19.37
CA ASP A 47 12.37 -7.17 19.55
C ASP A 47 13.28 -5.97 19.86
N PHE A 48 14.23 -6.14 20.78
CA PHE A 48 15.01 -5.01 21.30
C PHE A 48 16.36 -4.82 20.62
N ILE A 49 16.87 -5.81 19.89
CA ILE A 49 18.15 -5.69 19.18
C ILE A 49 17.91 -5.65 17.67
N PHE A 50 17.32 -6.70 17.09
CA PHE A 50 17.20 -6.79 15.63
C PHE A 50 16.19 -5.80 15.06
N ASP A 51 15.01 -5.67 15.67
CA ASP A 51 13.97 -4.79 15.17
C ASP A 51 14.27 -3.32 15.49
N TYR A 52 14.84 -3.04 16.67
CA TYR A 52 15.12 -1.67 17.10
C TYR A 52 16.44 -1.11 16.54
N PHE A 53 17.55 -1.86 16.61
CA PHE A 53 18.88 -1.39 16.18
C PHE A 53 19.31 -1.95 14.81
N GLY A 54 18.65 -2.99 14.32
CA GLY A 54 19.06 -3.74 13.14
C GLY A 54 20.03 -4.87 13.48
N VAL A 55 20.29 -5.72 12.48
CA VAL A 55 21.21 -6.87 12.61
C VAL A 55 22.67 -6.52 12.31
N ALA A 56 22.92 -5.31 11.81
CA ALA A 56 24.23 -4.86 11.37
C ALA A 56 24.39 -3.36 11.59
N TYR A 57 25.64 -2.93 11.79
CA TYR A 57 26.01 -1.52 11.88
C TYR A 57 26.84 -1.09 10.67
N VAL A 58 26.74 0.19 10.33
CA VAL A 58 27.40 0.76 9.16
C VAL A 58 28.84 1.16 9.52
N THR A 59 29.82 0.62 8.80
CA THR A 59 31.25 0.94 8.97
C THR A 59 31.76 1.98 7.99
N SER A 60 31.12 2.11 6.83
CA SER A 60 31.45 3.13 5.85
C SER A 60 30.26 3.43 4.97
N ILE A 61 30.07 4.71 4.65
CA ILE A 61 29.12 5.18 3.66
C ILE A 61 29.83 5.97 2.58
N LEU A 62 29.36 5.81 1.36
CA LEU A 62 29.62 6.70 0.24
C LEU A 62 28.36 7.52 0.03
N LEU A 63 28.48 8.82 0.23
CA LEU A 63 27.45 9.81 -0.01
C LEU A 63 27.57 10.34 -1.43
N GLY A 64 26.43 10.56 -2.07
CA GLY A 64 26.38 10.93 -3.47
C GLY A 64 24.96 11.05 -4.01
N GLY A 65 24.81 10.83 -5.32
CA GLY A 65 23.52 10.78 -5.99
C GLY A 65 23.49 9.65 -7.02
N VAL A 66 22.32 9.05 -7.21
CA VAL A 66 22.11 7.99 -8.21
C VAL A 66 21.01 8.43 -9.16
N ALA A 67 21.30 8.42 -10.45
CA ALA A 67 20.31 8.52 -11.50
C ALA A 67 20.22 7.16 -12.20
N GLN A 68 19.06 6.53 -12.19
CA GLN A 68 18.86 5.19 -12.74
C GLN A 68 17.62 5.11 -13.63
N GLN A 69 17.70 4.24 -14.63
CA GLN A 69 16.58 3.86 -15.50
C GLN A 69 16.42 2.33 -15.52
N ASN A 70 15.20 1.91 -15.20
CA ASN A 70 14.75 0.53 -15.31
C ASN A 70 13.90 0.39 -16.56
N ILE A 71 14.31 -0.52 -17.44
CA ILE A 71 13.63 -0.84 -18.69
C ILE A 71 13.25 -2.33 -18.63
N PHE A 72 11.98 -2.61 -18.86
CA PHE A 72 11.45 -3.97 -18.97
C PHE A 72 11.09 -4.27 -20.42
N ILE A 73 11.61 -5.39 -20.90
CA ILE A 73 11.42 -5.90 -22.27
C ILE A 73 11.09 -7.38 -22.14
N ASP A 74 10.05 -7.82 -22.84
CA ASP A 74 9.70 -9.24 -22.86
C ASP A 74 10.76 -10.04 -23.65
N ARG A 75 10.89 -11.34 -23.36
CA ARG A 75 11.91 -12.18 -23.98
C ARG A 75 11.81 -12.22 -25.51
N GLU A 76 10.60 -12.32 -26.06
CA GLU A 76 10.36 -12.33 -27.51
C GLU A 76 10.82 -11.03 -28.16
N ALA A 77 10.51 -9.89 -27.52
CA ALA A 77 10.95 -8.57 -27.94
C ALA A 77 12.49 -8.45 -27.93
N LYS A 78 13.17 -8.98 -26.91
CA LYS A 78 14.64 -9.07 -26.87
C LYS A 78 15.19 -9.82 -28.08
N GLU A 79 14.68 -11.02 -28.35
CA GLU A 79 15.13 -11.85 -29.47
C GLU A 79 14.86 -11.18 -30.83
N LYS A 80 13.73 -10.48 -30.96
CA LYS A 80 13.39 -9.68 -32.15
C LYS A 80 14.38 -8.53 -32.38
N LEU A 81 14.72 -7.78 -31.33
CA LEU A 81 15.70 -6.69 -31.41
C LEU A 81 17.09 -7.22 -31.79
N GLU A 82 17.52 -8.34 -31.21
CA GLU A 82 18.81 -8.97 -31.51
C GLU A 82 18.86 -9.49 -32.96
N ARG A 83 17.78 -10.10 -33.47
CA ARG A 83 17.68 -10.50 -34.90
C ARG A 83 17.79 -9.32 -35.85
N ASN A 84 17.25 -8.16 -35.45
CA ASN A 84 17.38 -6.91 -36.20
C ASN A 84 18.74 -6.21 -35.99
N SER A 85 19.71 -6.88 -35.35
CA SER A 85 21.04 -6.34 -35.04
C SER A 85 21.03 -5.06 -34.18
N ILE A 86 19.99 -4.89 -33.36
CA ILE A 86 19.87 -3.75 -32.46
C ILE A 86 20.57 -4.09 -31.14
N GLN A 87 21.61 -3.31 -30.80
CA GLN A 87 22.32 -3.46 -29.54
C GLN A 87 21.50 -2.90 -28.36
N ILE A 88 20.75 -3.77 -27.69
CA ILE A 88 19.84 -3.42 -26.58
C ILE A 88 20.53 -2.59 -25.49
N LYS A 89 21.74 -2.98 -25.07
CA LYS A 89 22.50 -2.24 -24.04
C LYS A 89 22.82 -0.81 -24.48
N HIS A 90 23.23 -0.63 -25.73
CA HIS A 90 23.52 0.70 -26.27
C HIS A 90 22.24 1.53 -26.36
N GLN A 91 21.14 0.98 -26.87
CA GLN A 91 19.86 1.70 -26.95
C GLN A 91 19.29 2.06 -25.58
N ALA A 92 19.50 1.23 -24.56
CA ALA A 92 19.14 1.56 -23.17
C ALA A 92 19.96 2.72 -22.60
N VAL A 93 21.22 2.90 -23.04
CA VAL A 93 22.05 4.05 -22.66
C VAL A 93 21.58 5.32 -23.37
N VAL A 94 21.26 5.23 -24.67
CA VAL A 94 20.66 6.35 -25.43
C VAL A 94 19.34 6.78 -24.78
N SER A 95 18.49 5.82 -24.42
CA SER A 95 17.23 6.05 -23.69
C SER A 95 17.45 6.79 -22.36
N PHE A 96 18.49 6.40 -21.62
CA PHE A 96 18.85 7.04 -20.36
C PHE A 96 19.28 8.49 -20.58
N ASP A 97 20.19 8.75 -21.52
CA ASP A 97 20.67 10.10 -21.83
C ASP A 97 19.51 11.03 -22.25
N LEU A 98 18.60 10.53 -23.09
CA LEU A 98 17.40 11.27 -23.50
C LEU A 98 16.49 11.60 -22.32
N SER A 99 16.30 10.66 -21.38
CA SER A 99 15.50 10.90 -20.18
C SER A 99 16.11 11.93 -19.23
N MET A 100 17.40 12.21 -19.40
CA MET A 100 18.16 13.17 -18.61
C MET A 100 18.38 14.51 -19.33
N GLY A 101 17.55 14.78 -20.36
CA GLY A 101 17.53 16.06 -21.08
C GLY A 101 18.58 16.20 -22.19
N SER A 102 19.28 15.14 -22.57
CA SER A 102 20.10 15.15 -23.79
C SER A 102 19.23 14.99 -25.04
N ASN A 103 19.71 15.48 -26.18
CA ASN A 103 19.15 15.17 -27.50
C ASN A 103 19.90 13.98 -28.12
N ILE A 104 19.29 13.25 -29.06
CA ILE A 104 19.90 12.04 -29.65
C ILE A 104 21.27 12.35 -30.28
N GLY A 105 21.39 13.46 -31.00
CA GLY A 105 22.65 13.91 -31.59
C GLY A 105 23.71 14.41 -30.59
N ASN A 106 23.32 14.67 -29.34
CA ASN A 106 24.20 15.12 -28.26
C ASN A 106 24.40 14.06 -27.16
N SER A 107 23.86 12.84 -27.32
CA SER A 107 24.09 11.76 -26.38
C SER A 107 25.58 11.40 -26.41
N PHE A 108 26.23 11.47 -25.25
CA PHE A 108 27.65 11.16 -25.07
C PHE A 108 28.03 9.77 -25.59
N ASN A 109 27.06 8.86 -25.69
CA ASN A 109 27.27 7.46 -26.04
C ASN A 109 26.91 7.13 -27.49
N VAL A 110 26.27 8.03 -28.24
CA VAL A 110 25.95 7.81 -29.67
C VAL A 110 27.18 7.95 -30.56
N GLY A 111 28.23 8.64 -30.08
CA GLY A 111 29.47 8.87 -30.81
C GLY A 111 29.27 9.78 -32.04
N PRO A 112 30.29 10.54 -32.47
CA PRO A 112 30.16 11.45 -33.61
C PRO A 112 30.02 10.74 -34.98
N THR A 113 30.15 9.40 -35.03
CA THR A 113 30.21 8.60 -36.25
C THR A 113 28.93 7.85 -36.62
N VAL A 114 27.90 7.84 -35.76
CA VAL A 114 26.60 7.27 -36.12
C VAL A 114 25.77 8.38 -36.74
N THR A 115 25.46 8.27 -38.04
CA THR A 115 24.56 9.20 -38.72
C THR A 115 23.23 9.25 -37.94
N ASN A 116 22.81 10.45 -37.53
CA ASN A 116 21.65 10.68 -36.66
C ASN A 116 20.42 9.82 -37.06
N GLY A 117 20.17 9.63 -38.36
CA GLY A 117 19.05 8.82 -38.86
C GLY A 117 19.09 7.31 -38.53
N VAL A 118 20.26 6.67 -38.44
CA VAL A 118 20.37 5.23 -38.10
C VAL A 118 20.20 5.01 -36.59
N SER A 119 20.75 5.92 -35.78
CA SER A 119 20.55 5.92 -34.33
C SER A 119 19.07 6.11 -33.98
N ASP A 120 18.41 7.07 -34.65
CA ASP A 120 16.98 7.35 -34.46
C ASP A 120 16.11 6.13 -34.83
N ALA A 121 16.39 5.46 -35.96
CA ALA A 121 15.63 4.29 -36.39
C ALA A 121 15.76 3.13 -35.41
N ASN A 122 16.99 2.84 -34.95
CA ASN A 122 17.27 1.77 -34.00
C ASN A 122 16.66 2.05 -32.63
N TYR A 123 16.75 3.30 -32.15
CA TYR A 123 16.11 3.72 -30.91
C TYR A 123 14.59 3.62 -30.98
N ASN A 124 13.99 4.04 -32.09
CA ASN A 124 12.54 3.95 -32.28
C ASN A 124 12.05 2.49 -32.32
N MET A 125 12.81 1.58 -32.95
CA MET A 125 12.50 0.15 -32.89
C MET A 125 12.64 -0.39 -31.46
N PHE A 126 13.73 -0.06 -30.77
CA PHE A 126 13.91 -0.42 -29.36
C PHE A 126 12.75 0.05 -28.48
N LYS A 127 12.38 1.33 -28.58
CA LYS A 127 11.31 1.94 -27.78
C LYS A 127 9.95 1.30 -27.99
N LYS A 128 9.65 0.84 -29.22
CA LYS A 128 8.39 0.13 -29.52
C LYS A 128 8.28 -1.22 -28.81
N GLU A 129 9.41 -1.86 -28.52
CA GLU A 129 9.48 -3.17 -27.88
C GLU A 129 9.62 -3.06 -26.34
N VAL A 130 9.80 -1.84 -25.79
CA VAL A 130 9.84 -1.59 -24.34
C VAL A 130 8.43 -1.64 -23.79
N LYS A 131 8.21 -2.52 -22.80
CA LYS A 131 6.92 -2.68 -22.13
C LYS A 131 6.68 -1.61 -21.07
N SER A 132 7.71 -1.34 -20.27
CA SER A 132 7.68 -0.31 -19.25
C SER A 132 9.06 0.28 -19.01
N MET A 133 9.06 1.54 -18.61
CA MET A 133 10.26 2.31 -18.31
C MET A 133 9.99 3.16 -17.07
N SER A 134 10.92 3.14 -16.12
CA SER A 134 10.88 4.01 -14.95
C SER A 134 12.25 4.64 -14.71
N ASN A 135 12.24 5.93 -14.39
CA ASN A 135 13.43 6.69 -14.06
C ASN A 135 13.36 7.05 -12.58
N THR A 136 14.50 6.96 -11.90
CA THR A 136 14.60 7.34 -10.49
C THR A 136 15.87 8.13 -10.28
N LYS A 137 15.76 9.25 -9.57
CA LYS A 137 16.88 10.03 -9.06
C LYS A 137 16.84 9.97 -7.53
N LEU A 138 17.97 9.62 -6.93
CA LEU A 138 18.17 9.61 -5.49
C LEU A 138 19.26 10.62 -5.16
N GLY A 139 18.99 11.52 -4.22
CA GLY A 139 19.85 12.67 -3.91
C GLY A 139 19.75 13.80 -4.95
N GLY A 140 20.29 14.96 -4.58
CA GLY A 140 20.08 16.21 -5.30
C GLY A 140 18.61 16.67 -5.30
N VAL A 141 18.27 17.54 -6.24
CA VAL A 141 16.89 17.99 -6.50
C VAL A 141 16.28 17.13 -7.63
N PRO A 142 15.40 16.16 -7.32
CA PRO A 142 14.98 15.12 -8.27
C PRO A 142 14.19 15.65 -9.47
N ASP A 143 13.51 16.79 -9.32
CA ASP A 143 12.66 17.40 -10.35
C ASP A 143 13.44 18.05 -11.50
N LEU A 144 14.75 18.26 -11.33
CA LEU A 144 15.60 18.82 -12.38
C LEU A 144 15.75 17.80 -13.52
N THR A 145 15.29 18.14 -14.71
CA THR A 145 15.31 17.23 -15.88
C THR A 145 16.72 17.05 -16.45
N SER A 146 17.52 18.11 -16.45
CA SER A 146 18.91 18.11 -16.91
C SER A 146 19.84 17.37 -15.96
N PHE A 147 20.61 16.40 -16.48
CA PHE A 147 21.67 15.72 -15.71
C PHE A 147 22.68 16.72 -15.14
N ALA A 148 23.10 17.70 -15.95
CA ALA A 148 24.12 18.68 -15.56
C ALA A 148 23.65 19.62 -14.45
N GLU A 149 22.35 19.91 -14.38
CA GLU A 149 21.78 20.71 -13.29
C GLU A 149 21.55 19.85 -12.05
N TRP A 150 20.95 18.67 -12.21
CA TRP A 150 20.75 17.72 -11.11
C TRP A 150 22.06 17.36 -10.41
N SER A 151 23.09 17.00 -11.18
CA SER A 151 24.42 16.61 -10.67
C SER A 151 25.06 17.68 -9.78
N LYS A 152 24.88 18.96 -10.08
CA LYS A 152 25.41 20.07 -9.26
C LYS A 152 24.73 20.16 -7.90
N THR A 153 23.48 19.73 -7.78
CA THR A 153 22.72 19.77 -6.52
C THR A 153 23.01 18.58 -5.60
N VAL A 154 23.73 17.56 -6.09
CA VAL A 154 24.04 16.35 -5.31
C VAL A 154 24.93 16.65 -4.10
N SER A 155 25.84 17.63 -4.19
CA SER A 155 26.67 18.03 -3.05
C SER A 155 25.86 18.62 -1.89
N ASP A 156 24.74 19.27 -2.21
CA ASP A 156 23.90 19.97 -1.24
C ASP A 156 22.88 19.03 -0.61
N ASN A 157 22.48 17.98 -1.34
CA ASN A 157 21.50 16.98 -0.88
C ASN A 157 21.98 15.54 -1.19
N PRO A 158 23.13 15.10 -0.64
CA PRO A 158 23.63 13.77 -0.94
C PRO A 158 22.84 12.70 -0.18
N VAL A 159 22.73 11.52 -0.78
CA VAL A 159 22.17 10.31 -0.16
C VAL A 159 23.23 9.22 -0.05
N ILE A 160 22.98 8.20 0.77
CA ILE A 160 23.84 7.01 0.83
C ILE A 160 23.68 6.22 -0.47
N ILE A 161 24.75 6.15 -1.27
CA ILE A 161 24.76 5.41 -2.54
C ILE A 161 25.47 4.06 -2.41
N LYS A 162 26.39 3.93 -1.45
CA LYS A 162 27.02 2.65 -1.07
C LYS A 162 27.24 2.61 0.43
N LEU A 163 27.08 1.44 1.02
CA LEU A 163 27.35 1.21 2.43
C LEU A 163 28.14 -0.08 2.62
N LYS A 164 29.01 -0.08 3.62
CA LYS A 164 29.66 -1.28 4.16
C LYS A 164 29.12 -1.49 5.56
N VAL A 165 28.68 -2.70 5.84
CA VAL A 165 28.12 -3.08 7.14
C VAL A 165 28.94 -4.19 7.77
N ARG A 166 28.76 -4.35 9.07
CA ARG A 166 29.27 -5.47 9.87
C ARG A 166 28.20 -5.91 10.85
N ASP A 167 28.26 -7.17 11.25
CA ASP A 167 27.25 -7.77 12.11
C ASP A 167 27.26 -7.13 13.50
N ILE A 168 26.06 -6.90 14.06
CA ILE A 168 25.91 -6.14 15.30
C ILE A 168 26.58 -6.83 16.51
N PHE A 169 26.60 -8.17 16.52
CA PHE A 169 27.23 -8.95 17.60
C PHE A 169 28.75 -8.74 17.70
N ARG A 170 29.41 -8.16 16.69
CA ARG A 170 30.83 -7.77 16.77
C ARG A 170 31.10 -6.59 17.70
N LEU A 171 30.07 -5.84 18.08
CA LEU A 171 30.16 -4.76 19.06
C LEU A 171 30.20 -5.28 20.52
N PHE A 172 30.01 -6.58 20.73
CA PHE A 172 29.87 -7.20 22.04
C PHE A 172 31.25 -7.66 22.51
N THR A 173 32.09 -6.69 22.84
CA THR A 173 33.49 -6.93 23.26
C THR A 173 33.76 -6.28 24.60
N LYS A 174 34.79 -6.78 25.29
CA LYS A 174 35.28 -6.18 26.54
C LYS A 174 35.75 -4.73 26.40
N HIS A 175 36.08 -4.29 25.18
CA HIS A 175 36.42 -2.89 24.92
C HIS A 175 35.22 -1.97 25.13
N TYR A 176 34.03 -2.38 24.67
CA TYR A 176 32.82 -1.58 24.79
C TYR A 176 32.04 -1.86 26.08
N PHE A 177 32.14 -3.08 26.61
CA PHE A 177 31.48 -3.55 27.84
C PHE A 177 32.53 -4.12 28.81
N PRO A 178 33.38 -3.27 29.42
CA PRO A 178 34.47 -3.74 30.28
C PRO A 178 33.98 -4.42 31.56
N ASP A 179 32.81 -4.02 32.06
CA ASP A 179 32.25 -4.46 33.34
C ASP A 179 31.30 -5.68 33.19
N ASP A 180 30.99 -6.11 31.96
CA ASP A 180 30.17 -7.30 31.70
C ASP A 180 31.07 -8.53 31.48
N PRO A 181 31.22 -9.42 32.47
CA PRO A 181 32.05 -10.62 32.33
C PRO A 181 31.49 -11.63 31.32
N MET A 182 30.19 -11.55 30.99
CA MET A 182 29.47 -12.46 30.11
C MET A 182 29.34 -11.93 28.68
N ILE A 183 29.90 -10.75 28.35
CA ILE A 183 29.72 -10.13 27.03
C ILE A 183 30.11 -11.04 25.86
N THR A 184 31.16 -11.85 26.01
CA THR A 184 31.57 -12.82 24.98
C THR A 184 30.53 -13.93 24.79
N ASN A 185 29.85 -14.36 25.85
CA ASN A 185 28.78 -15.34 25.75
C ASN A 185 27.53 -14.71 25.12
N LYS A 186 27.17 -13.48 25.51
CA LYS A 186 26.10 -12.70 24.87
C LYS A 186 26.34 -12.51 23.37
N SER A 187 27.59 -12.20 22.96
CA SER A 187 27.98 -12.09 21.56
C SER A 187 27.67 -13.36 20.77
N LYS A 188 28.12 -14.53 21.27
CA LYS A 188 27.88 -15.84 20.64
C LYS A 188 26.40 -16.22 20.63
N LEU A 189 25.68 -15.91 21.70
CA LEU A 189 24.24 -16.15 21.80
C LEU A 189 23.49 -15.39 20.71
N ILE A 190 23.79 -14.10 20.54
CA ILE A 190 23.16 -13.27 19.50
C ILE A 190 23.58 -13.71 18.11
N GLU A 191 24.85 -14.10 17.91
CA GLU A 191 25.30 -14.69 16.64
C GLU A 191 24.48 -15.93 16.28
N LYS A 192 24.27 -16.85 17.23
CA LYS A 192 23.41 -18.03 17.04
C LYS A 192 21.95 -17.69 16.78
N ILE A 193 21.37 -16.76 17.55
CA ILE A 193 19.99 -16.30 17.34
C ILE A 193 19.87 -15.63 15.97
N PHE A 194 20.88 -14.89 15.53
CA PHE A 194 20.94 -14.30 14.19
C PHE A 194 21.01 -15.38 13.11
N GLU A 195 21.87 -16.40 13.25
CA GLU A 195 21.93 -17.54 12.34
C GLU A 195 20.58 -18.25 12.23
N LYS A 196 19.92 -18.52 13.36
CA LYS A 196 18.55 -19.05 13.39
C LYS A 196 17.59 -18.10 12.68
N TYR A 197 17.66 -16.80 12.95
CA TYR A 197 16.86 -15.73 12.33
C TYR A 197 17.20 -15.43 10.86
N ILE A 198 18.24 -15.99 10.25
CA ILE A 198 18.43 -15.89 8.79
C ILE A 198 18.15 -17.22 8.09
N THR A 199 18.24 -18.34 8.82
CA THR A 199 17.98 -19.68 8.30
C THR A 199 16.54 -20.15 8.53
N SER A 200 15.78 -19.53 9.45
CA SER A 200 14.36 -19.85 9.62
C SER A 200 13.56 -19.58 8.36
N SER A 201 12.50 -20.36 8.18
CA SER A 201 11.53 -20.14 7.11
C SER A 201 10.95 -18.74 7.22
N VAL A 202 10.70 -18.13 6.06
CA VAL A 202 10.01 -16.84 5.95
C VAL A 202 8.71 -16.89 6.77
N TYR A 203 8.56 -15.95 7.70
CA TYR A 203 7.35 -15.74 8.46
C TYR A 203 6.28 -15.14 7.54
N CYS A 204 5.11 -15.76 7.53
CA CYS A 204 3.89 -15.20 6.97
C CYS A 204 2.78 -15.30 8.01
N ASP A 205 1.92 -14.29 8.03
CA ASP A 205 0.78 -14.26 8.94
C ASP A 205 -0.04 -15.55 8.86
N ASN A 206 -0.26 -16.18 10.02
CA ASN A 206 -0.91 -17.48 10.18
C ASN A 206 -0.45 -18.61 9.22
N ASN A 207 0.82 -18.61 8.79
CA ASN A 207 1.35 -19.53 7.76
C ASN A 207 0.46 -19.61 6.51
N CYS A 208 -0.10 -18.48 6.08
CA CYS A 208 -0.98 -18.40 4.91
C CYS A 208 -2.15 -19.37 4.96
N GLY A 209 -2.72 -19.49 6.17
CA GLY A 209 -3.92 -20.26 6.41
C GLY A 209 -3.65 -21.73 6.72
N GLY A 210 -2.40 -22.08 6.97
CA GLY A 210 -1.96 -23.38 7.45
C GLY A 210 -1.12 -24.09 6.41
N ASN A 211 0.19 -24.14 6.65
CA ASN A 211 1.21 -24.96 5.95
C ASN A 211 0.87 -25.31 4.49
N ASP A 212 0.76 -24.29 3.63
CA ASP A 212 0.48 -24.40 2.20
C ASP A 212 -0.92 -24.89 1.80
N THR A 213 -1.87 -25.01 2.72
CA THR A 213 -3.24 -25.48 2.43
C THR A 213 -4.03 -24.44 1.63
N TYR A 214 -4.03 -23.18 2.07
CA TYR A 214 -4.83 -22.09 1.46
C TYR A 214 -4.01 -21.04 0.72
N GLY A 215 -2.71 -20.96 1.00
CA GLY A 215 -1.78 -20.08 0.30
C GLY A 215 -0.34 -20.46 0.58
N THR A 216 0.59 -19.96 -0.23
CA THR A 216 2.04 -20.17 -0.04
C THR A 216 2.69 -18.88 0.43
N CYS A 217 3.61 -18.99 1.39
CA CYS A 217 4.38 -17.85 1.87
C CYS A 217 5.45 -17.45 0.86
N GLN A 218 5.35 -16.26 0.29
CA GLN A 218 6.34 -15.73 -0.67
C GLN A 218 7.22 -14.68 0.00
N PRO A 219 8.57 -14.82 -0.01
CA PRO A 219 9.45 -13.81 0.54
C PRO A 219 9.24 -12.46 -0.15
N THR A 220 9.12 -11.40 0.65
CA THR A 220 9.05 -10.03 0.12
C THR A 220 10.41 -9.51 -0.34
N GLY A 221 11.50 -10.22 0.00
CA GLY A 221 12.88 -9.77 -0.17
C GLY A 221 13.36 -8.88 0.98
N PHE A 222 12.51 -8.60 1.98
CA PHE A 222 12.87 -7.90 3.20
C PHE A 222 12.74 -8.83 4.40
N PHE A 223 13.84 -8.99 5.16
CA PHE A 223 13.94 -9.60 6.50
C PHE A 223 12.86 -10.62 6.87
N GLN A 224 13.08 -11.91 6.59
CA GLN A 224 12.22 -13.05 6.97
C GLN A 224 10.71 -12.85 6.90
N TYR A 225 10.22 -11.85 6.17
CA TYR A 225 8.82 -11.52 6.09
C TYR A 225 8.32 -11.81 4.69
N GLY A 226 7.24 -12.58 4.65
CA GLY A 226 6.60 -12.97 3.42
C GLY A 226 5.21 -12.38 3.32
N VAL A 227 4.72 -12.37 2.08
CA VAL A 227 3.32 -12.11 1.79
C VAL A 227 2.67 -13.43 1.40
N CYS A 228 1.45 -13.64 1.86
CA CYS A 228 0.70 -14.82 1.50
C CYS A 228 0.17 -14.72 0.08
N GLN A 229 0.62 -15.64 -0.77
CA GLN A 229 0.07 -15.83 -2.10
C GLN A 229 -1.02 -16.89 -2.02
N CYS A 230 -2.28 -16.45 -2.01
CA CYS A 230 -3.42 -17.35 -1.86
C CYS A 230 -3.60 -18.25 -3.08
N LYS A 231 -3.96 -19.50 -2.83
CA LYS A 231 -4.39 -20.44 -3.86
C LYS A 231 -5.73 -19.97 -4.44
N PRO A 232 -6.07 -20.39 -5.68
CA PRO A 232 -7.42 -20.18 -6.20
C PRO A 232 -8.46 -20.62 -5.16
N GLU A 233 -9.55 -19.88 -5.03
CA GLU A 233 -10.61 -20.09 -4.01
C GLU A 233 -10.31 -19.56 -2.61
N TRP A 234 -9.19 -18.86 -2.38
CA TRP A 234 -8.82 -18.33 -1.07
C TRP A 234 -8.36 -16.87 -1.16
N THR A 235 -8.63 -16.09 -0.12
CA THR A 235 -8.34 -14.65 -0.02
C THR A 235 -8.13 -14.23 1.44
N GLY A 236 -7.87 -12.95 1.66
CA GLY A 236 -7.42 -12.39 2.94
C GLY A 236 -5.90 -12.29 3.02
N SER A 237 -5.40 -11.52 3.99
CA SER A 237 -3.96 -11.32 4.21
C SER A 237 -3.22 -12.61 4.59
N ASP A 238 -3.95 -13.59 5.12
CA ASP A 238 -3.46 -14.90 5.52
C ASP A 238 -4.13 -16.06 4.75
N CYS A 239 -4.86 -15.77 3.67
CA CYS A 239 -5.53 -16.79 2.84
C CYS A 239 -6.56 -17.69 3.56
N LYS A 240 -7.00 -17.40 4.79
CA LYS A 240 -8.00 -18.23 5.48
C LYS A 240 -9.44 -18.03 4.99
N THR A 241 -9.69 -17.01 4.19
CA THR A 241 -11.05 -16.69 3.75
C THR A 241 -11.32 -17.35 2.41
N ALA A 242 -12.28 -18.28 2.35
CA ALA A 242 -12.69 -18.86 1.08
C ALA A 242 -13.29 -17.78 0.15
N VAL A 243 -12.75 -17.66 -1.06
CA VAL A 243 -13.38 -16.92 -2.15
C VAL A 243 -14.63 -17.70 -2.54
N ILE A 244 -15.78 -17.09 -2.33
CA ILE A 244 -17.08 -17.66 -2.71
C ILE A 244 -17.11 -17.73 -4.25
N GLN A 245 -16.84 -18.92 -4.79
CA GLN A 245 -16.39 -19.14 -6.18
C GLN A 245 -17.45 -18.94 -7.27
N HIS A 246 -18.66 -18.52 -6.89
CA HIS A 246 -19.62 -17.99 -7.83
C HIS A 246 -20.15 -16.70 -7.26
N HIS A 247 -19.84 -15.58 -7.91
CA HIS A 247 -20.62 -14.36 -7.76
C HIS A 247 -22.02 -14.69 -8.31
N LYS A 248 -22.85 -15.35 -7.50
CA LYS A 248 -24.28 -15.17 -7.63
C LYS A 248 -24.44 -13.67 -7.41
N ILE A 249 -24.77 -12.98 -8.49
CA ILE A 249 -25.00 -11.55 -8.47
C ILE A 249 -26.17 -11.34 -7.50
N LEU A 250 -25.85 -10.90 -6.28
CA LEU A 250 -26.84 -10.73 -5.22
C LEU A 250 -27.51 -9.37 -5.44
N HIS A 251 -28.80 -9.41 -5.78
CA HIS A 251 -29.66 -8.23 -5.92
C HIS A 251 -30.07 -7.77 -4.51
N GLY A 252 -29.85 -6.50 -4.15
CA GLY A 252 -30.13 -6.06 -2.78
C GLY A 252 -29.92 -4.57 -2.49
N THR A 253 -30.58 -4.08 -1.43
CA THR A 253 -30.27 -2.78 -0.80
C THR A 253 -29.19 -2.95 0.29
N ILE A 254 -28.53 -1.84 0.66
CA ILE A 254 -27.53 -1.77 1.73
C ILE A 254 -28.12 -0.97 2.90
N CYS A 255 -28.02 -1.48 4.13
CA CYS A 255 -28.49 -0.78 5.34
C CYS A 255 -27.39 -0.30 6.28
N GLY A 256 -26.15 -0.72 6.08
CA GLY A 256 -25.03 -0.34 6.92
C GLY A 256 -23.72 -0.86 6.37
N PHE A 257 -22.63 -0.21 6.77
CA PHE A 257 -21.27 -0.69 6.50
C PHE A 257 -20.31 -0.28 7.63
N ASP A 258 -19.22 -1.03 7.78
CA ASP A 258 -18.28 -0.94 8.89
C ASP A 258 -16.85 -0.97 8.37
N ARG A 259 -16.09 0.05 8.75
CA ARG A 259 -14.66 0.26 8.52
C ARG A 259 -14.03 0.84 9.78
N PRO A 260 -12.69 0.79 9.91
CA PRO A 260 -11.99 1.43 11.03
C PRO A 260 -12.31 2.92 11.25
N PHE A 261 -12.72 3.63 10.19
CA PHE A 261 -12.96 5.08 10.22
C PHE A 261 -14.40 5.50 9.86
N ILE A 262 -15.28 4.59 9.44
CA ILE A 262 -16.69 4.88 9.15
C ILE A 262 -17.54 3.70 9.62
N GLN A 263 -18.49 3.97 10.52
CA GLN A 263 -19.37 2.93 11.04
C GLN A 263 -20.83 3.34 10.85
N ILE A 264 -21.57 2.54 10.11
CA ILE A 264 -22.99 2.73 9.92
C ILE A 264 -23.69 1.47 10.31
N LYS A 265 -24.33 1.57 11.47
CA LYS A 265 -25.08 0.48 12.05
C LYS A 265 -26.32 0.23 11.21
N CYS A 266 -26.54 -1.03 10.85
CA CYS A 266 -27.80 -1.48 10.26
C CYS A 266 -28.73 -1.93 11.39
N GLY A 267 -29.89 -1.26 11.55
CA GLY A 267 -30.85 -1.63 12.61
C GLY A 267 -30.24 -1.63 14.01
N GLY A 268 -29.30 -0.72 14.29
CA GLY A 268 -28.57 -0.65 15.56
C GLY A 268 -27.42 -1.64 15.73
N THR A 269 -27.20 -2.56 14.78
CA THR A 269 -26.11 -3.55 14.80
C THR A 269 -24.95 -3.09 13.91
N ARG A 270 -23.71 -3.22 14.40
CA ARG A 270 -22.50 -2.96 13.62
C ARG A 270 -22.28 -4.09 12.59
N PRO A 271 -22.14 -3.80 11.29
CA PRO A 271 -21.94 -4.83 10.28
C PRO A 271 -20.76 -5.76 10.54
N TRP A 272 -19.69 -5.28 11.18
CA TRP A 272 -18.58 -6.13 11.62
C TRP A 272 -19.01 -7.19 12.64
N ASP A 273 -19.82 -6.81 13.62
CA ASP A 273 -20.31 -7.69 14.68
C ASP A 273 -21.41 -8.64 14.17
N GLY A 274 -22.17 -8.23 13.15
CA GLY A 274 -23.21 -9.02 12.51
C GLY A 274 -24.24 -8.15 11.77
N CYS A 275 -25.19 -8.79 11.11
CA CYS A 275 -26.31 -8.09 10.46
C CYS A 275 -27.64 -8.45 11.12
N PRO A 276 -28.62 -7.52 11.15
CA PRO A 276 -29.95 -7.82 11.68
C PRO A 276 -30.62 -9.00 10.96
N THR A 277 -31.60 -9.62 11.60
CA THR A 277 -32.36 -10.72 11.00
C THR A 277 -32.92 -10.35 9.63
N GLY A 278 -32.68 -11.22 8.64
CA GLY A 278 -33.07 -10.99 7.25
C GLY A 278 -32.06 -10.17 6.42
N TRP A 279 -30.94 -9.76 7.00
CA TRP A 279 -29.80 -9.17 6.31
C TRP A 279 -28.60 -10.12 6.34
N ILE A 280 -27.77 -10.06 5.31
CA ILE A 280 -26.59 -10.88 5.15
C ILE A 280 -25.35 -10.00 5.30
N LYS A 281 -24.38 -10.48 6.06
CA LYS A 281 -23.07 -9.84 6.21
C LYS A 281 -22.21 -10.14 4.98
N TYR A 282 -21.65 -9.11 4.38
CA TYR A 282 -20.68 -9.23 3.29
C TYR A 282 -19.43 -8.45 3.64
N SER A 283 -18.32 -9.16 3.82
CA SER A 283 -17.01 -8.53 4.05
C SER A 283 -16.30 -8.37 2.71
N TRP A 284 -16.12 -7.13 2.30
CA TRP A 284 -15.39 -6.75 1.10
C TRP A 284 -13.97 -6.33 1.46
N ARG A 285 -12.98 -7.11 1.01
CA ARG A 285 -11.57 -6.94 1.40
C ARG A 285 -11.39 -6.98 2.93
N ILE A 286 -10.22 -6.57 3.43
CA ILE A 286 -9.85 -6.63 4.84
C ILE A 286 -10.49 -5.54 5.71
N ASP A 287 -11.03 -4.47 5.11
CA ASP A 287 -11.35 -3.26 5.83
C ASP A 287 -12.80 -2.78 5.70
N LEU A 288 -13.63 -3.40 4.84
CA LEU A 288 -15.02 -3.01 4.65
C LEU A 288 -15.98 -4.18 4.86
N THR A 289 -16.94 -4.02 5.77
CA THR A 289 -18.05 -4.98 5.92
C THR A 289 -19.37 -4.28 5.70
N ILE A 290 -20.28 -4.85 4.92
CA ILE A 290 -21.61 -4.30 4.65
C ILE A 290 -22.71 -5.27 5.08
N CYS A 291 -23.85 -4.73 5.49
CA CYS A 291 -25.09 -5.50 5.63
C CYS A 291 -25.95 -5.28 4.39
N TYR A 292 -26.23 -6.36 3.66
CA TYR A 292 -27.01 -6.35 2.43
C TYR A 292 -28.19 -7.32 2.53
N LYS A 293 -29.31 -7.01 1.89
CA LYS A 293 -30.47 -7.90 1.87
C LYS A 293 -30.61 -8.55 0.50
N ASN A 294 -30.36 -9.86 0.42
CA ASN A 294 -30.57 -10.63 -0.80
C ASN A 294 -32.07 -10.76 -1.09
N GLN A 295 -32.48 -10.68 -2.37
CA GLN A 295 -33.85 -10.85 -2.86
C GLN A 295 -34.81 -9.65 -2.64
N THR A 296 -34.30 -8.43 -2.47
CA THR A 296 -35.18 -7.27 -2.60
C THR A 296 -35.41 -7.02 -4.09
N VAL A 297 -36.64 -7.26 -4.58
CA VAL A 297 -37.06 -6.62 -5.84
C VAL A 297 -36.89 -5.13 -5.63
N ILE A 298 -36.18 -4.44 -6.54
CA ILE A 298 -35.88 -2.99 -6.42
C ILE A 298 -37.12 -2.14 -6.14
N SER A 299 -38.30 -2.63 -6.53
CA SER A 299 -39.59 -1.99 -6.30
C SER A 299 -40.03 -1.93 -4.83
N ASN A 300 -39.35 -2.59 -3.88
CA ASN A 300 -39.79 -2.63 -2.48
C ASN A 300 -38.63 -2.42 -1.47
N PRO A 301 -38.19 -1.17 -1.23
CA PRO A 301 -37.12 -0.87 -0.27
C PRO A 301 -37.52 -1.27 1.17
N PHE A 302 -36.55 -1.77 1.94
CA PHE A 302 -36.76 -2.16 3.34
C PHE A 302 -36.22 -1.12 4.32
N TYR A 303 -36.77 -1.12 5.55
CA TYR A 303 -36.32 -0.29 6.67
C TYR A 303 -34.78 -0.30 6.82
N GLY A 304 -34.18 0.89 6.98
CA GLY A 304 -32.74 1.05 7.13
C GLY A 304 -31.95 1.25 5.83
N THR A 305 -32.60 1.25 4.67
CA THR A 305 -31.94 1.58 3.39
C THR A 305 -31.40 3.01 3.40
N ILE A 306 -30.17 3.20 2.94
CA ILE A 306 -29.47 4.48 2.92
C ILE A 306 -29.69 5.19 1.57
N CYS A 307 -29.99 6.49 1.58
CA CYS A 307 -30.06 7.29 0.34
C CYS A 307 -28.86 8.20 0.09
N GLY A 308 -28.06 8.46 1.13
CA GLY A 308 -27.00 9.43 1.05
C GLY A 308 -26.16 9.44 2.30
N LEU A 309 -24.93 9.90 2.15
CA LEU A 309 -23.88 9.67 3.10
C LEU A 309 -22.81 10.76 3.03
N HIS A 310 -22.36 11.24 4.18
CA HIS A 310 -21.18 12.07 4.33
C HIS A 310 -20.25 11.50 5.41
N SER A 311 -18.94 11.51 5.15
CA SER A 311 -17.93 11.35 6.19
C SER A 311 -16.77 12.25 5.88
N TYR A 312 -16.15 12.67 6.96
CA TYR A 312 -14.91 13.39 6.95
C TYR A 312 -13.91 12.66 7.84
N HIS A 313 -12.77 12.28 7.26
CA HIS A 313 -11.65 11.71 8.00
C HIS A 313 -10.44 12.64 7.94
N SER A 314 -10.14 13.27 9.08
CA SER A 314 -9.13 14.32 9.25
C SER A 314 -7.69 13.88 8.93
N PRO A 315 -7.22 12.66 9.26
CA PRO A 315 -5.84 12.24 8.97
C PRO A 315 -5.50 12.18 7.47
N SER A 316 -6.49 12.00 6.60
CA SER A 316 -6.29 11.78 5.16
C SER A 316 -6.94 12.84 4.27
N ASN A 317 -7.46 13.94 4.84
CA ASN A 317 -8.26 14.95 4.11
C ASN A 317 -9.34 14.32 3.21
N PHE A 318 -9.94 13.22 3.67
CA PHE A 318 -10.89 12.46 2.88
C PHE A 318 -12.30 12.91 3.28
N SER A 319 -12.93 13.68 2.40
CA SER A 319 -14.35 14.02 2.48
C SER A 319 -15.07 13.24 1.40
N PHE A 320 -15.98 12.37 1.79
CA PHE A 320 -16.86 11.73 0.83
C PHE A 320 -18.28 12.29 1.02
N ASN A 321 -19.02 12.44 -0.08
CA ASN A 321 -20.39 12.93 -0.07
C ASN A 321 -21.19 12.25 -1.17
N ILE A 322 -22.21 11.51 -0.76
CA ILE A 322 -23.18 10.86 -1.63
C ILE A 322 -24.50 11.55 -1.31
N GLY A 323 -24.96 12.40 -2.22
CA GLY A 323 -26.25 13.04 -2.10
C GLY A 323 -27.41 12.06 -2.21
N CYS A 324 -28.51 12.33 -1.52
CA CYS A 324 -29.79 11.73 -1.89
C CYS A 324 -30.36 12.53 -3.06
N ASN A 325 -30.34 11.97 -4.28
CA ASN A 325 -30.87 12.62 -5.48
C ASN A 325 -30.14 13.96 -5.80
N ASP A 326 -30.80 15.11 -5.63
CA ASP A 326 -30.28 16.46 -5.97
C ASP A 326 -29.57 17.18 -4.81
N SER A 327 -29.62 16.65 -3.58
CA SER A 327 -28.92 17.26 -2.46
C SER A 327 -27.43 16.96 -2.57
N SER A 328 -26.64 17.90 -3.09
CA SER A 328 -25.19 17.72 -3.26
C SER A 328 -24.43 17.47 -1.96
N ASN A 329 -25.06 17.71 -0.80
CA ASN A 329 -24.42 17.55 0.49
C ASN A 329 -25.36 17.06 1.61
N VAL A 330 -25.15 15.82 2.09
CA VAL A 330 -25.89 15.23 3.22
C VAL A 330 -25.53 15.86 4.57
N TYR A 331 -24.35 16.48 4.67
CA TYR A 331 -23.90 17.16 5.89
C TYR A 331 -24.64 18.48 6.15
N THR A 332 -24.88 19.25 5.08
CA THR A 332 -25.51 20.58 5.15
C THR A 332 -26.97 20.57 4.68
N GLY A 333 -27.44 19.45 4.14
CA GLY A 333 -28.77 19.30 3.53
C GLY A 333 -29.78 18.62 4.45
N LYS A 334 -31.07 18.82 4.15
CA LYS A 334 -32.16 18.00 4.72
C LYS A 334 -32.23 16.68 3.97
N CYS A 335 -32.33 15.56 4.68
CA CYS A 335 -32.66 14.29 4.04
C CYS A 335 -34.02 14.38 3.32
N PRO A 336 -34.23 13.62 2.23
CA PRO A 336 -35.52 13.57 1.55
C PRO A 336 -36.64 13.16 2.50
N THR A 337 -37.88 13.55 2.16
CA THR A 337 -39.08 13.05 2.87
C THR A 337 -39.02 11.53 2.98
N ASN A 338 -39.27 11.00 4.19
CA ASN A 338 -39.12 9.58 4.59
C ASN A 338 -37.72 9.09 4.98
N TYR A 339 -36.70 9.96 4.93
CA TYR A 339 -35.36 9.68 5.46
C TYR A 339 -35.07 10.57 6.66
N GLN A 340 -34.41 10.01 7.68
CA GLN A 340 -33.92 10.75 8.83
C GLN A 340 -32.41 10.91 8.71
N LEU A 341 -31.95 12.13 8.98
CA LEU A 341 -30.53 12.42 9.14
C LEU A 341 -30.07 11.84 10.46
N ILE A 342 -29.15 10.88 10.38
CA ILE A 342 -28.50 10.28 11.54
C ILE A 342 -27.07 10.82 11.53
N HIS A 343 -26.77 11.66 12.52
CA HIS A 343 -25.39 12.06 12.81
C HIS A 343 -24.76 10.99 13.70
N GLU A 344 -23.63 10.47 13.28
CA GLU A 344 -22.82 9.66 14.18
C GLU A 344 -22.07 10.61 15.12
N THR A 345 -22.38 10.53 16.41
CA THR A 345 -21.61 11.20 17.44
C THR A 345 -20.23 10.55 17.45
N GLN A 346 -19.20 11.26 17.00
CA GLN A 346 -17.84 10.80 17.19
C GLN A 346 -17.63 10.57 18.70
N GLY A 347 -16.99 9.44 19.04
CA GLY A 347 -16.49 9.21 20.39
C GLY A 347 -15.61 10.38 20.86
N PRO A 348 -15.32 10.48 22.17
CA PRO A 348 -14.63 11.63 22.73
C PRO A 348 -13.36 11.92 21.94
N CYS A 349 -13.31 13.10 21.32
CA CYS A 349 -12.13 13.59 20.63
C CYS A 349 -10.96 13.55 21.62
N SER A 350 -9.99 12.67 21.39
CA SER A 350 -8.79 12.64 22.22
C SER A 350 -8.08 13.97 22.02
N ALA A 351 -8.07 14.81 23.07
CA ALA A 351 -7.44 16.12 23.10
C ALA A 351 -5.90 16.08 22.96
N SER A 352 -5.33 14.92 22.63
CA SER A 352 -3.89 14.65 22.60
C SER A 352 -3.24 14.79 21.23
N LEU A 353 -3.96 15.24 20.18
CA LEU A 353 -3.38 15.50 18.86
C LEU A 353 -3.24 17.01 18.58
N PRO A 354 -2.21 17.46 17.85
CA PRO A 354 -1.78 18.86 17.80
C PRO A 354 -2.70 19.81 17.00
N TYR A 355 -3.86 19.33 16.55
CA TYR A 355 -4.75 20.06 15.63
C TYR A 355 -6.18 20.16 16.20
N PRO A 356 -6.42 21.07 17.16
CA PRO A 356 -7.71 21.16 17.88
C PRO A 356 -8.90 21.69 17.06
N ASN A 357 -8.70 22.14 15.81
CA ASN A 357 -9.73 22.87 15.04
C ASN A 357 -10.50 22.04 13.99
N PHE A 358 -10.25 20.73 13.84
CA PHE A 358 -10.86 19.92 12.76
C PHE A 358 -11.93 18.91 13.22
N CYS A 359 -12.39 18.99 14.48
CA CYS A 359 -13.35 18.05 15.06
C CYS A 359 -14.83 18.28 14.69
N ASN A 360 -15.13 19.17 13.74
CA ASN A 360 -16.51 19.62 13.47
C ASN A 360 -17.13 19.08 12.17
N ALA A 361 -16.61 18.02 11.58
CA ALA A 361 -17.24 17.35 10.45
C ALA A 361 -17.57 15.91 10.83
N GLY A 362 -18.75 15.71 11.42
CA GLY A 362 -19.25 14.38 11.81
C GLY A 362 -19.70 13.57 10.60
N ASN A 363 -19.68 12.23 10.73
CA ASN A 363 -20.33 11.36 9.75
C ASN A 363 -21.84 11.61 9.80
N ALA A 364 -22.47 11.69 8.62
CA ALA A 364 -23.91 11.87 8.52
C ALA A 364 -24.48 10.91 7.47
N VAL A 365 -25.61 10.28 7.78
CA VAL A 365 -26.29 9.37 6.84
C VAL A 365 -27.77 9.69 6.80
N CYS A 366 -28.35 9.67 5.61
CA CYS A 366 -29.79 9.71 5.44
C CYS A 366 -30.32 8.28 5.34
N ALA A 367 -30.98 7.80 6.39
CA ALA A 367 -31.53 6.45 6.48
C ALA A 367 -33.07 6.48 6.45
N ALA A 368 -33.68 5.56 5.72
CA ALA A 368 -35.14 5.50 5.59
C ALA A 368 -35.80 5.18 6.95
N VAL A 369 -36.78 6.00 7.35
CA VAL A 369 -37.51 5.87 8.63
C VAL A 369 -38.94 5.37 8.51
N ASN A 370 -39.59 5.54 7.36
CA ASN A 370 -40.90 4.98 7.03
C ASN A 370 -40.96 4.72 5.53
N VAL A 371 -41.35 3.53 5.08
CA VAL A 371 -41.17 3.16 3.67
C VAL A 371 -42.52 3.02 2.96
N ASN A 372 -42.77 3.90 2.00
CA ASN A 372 -43.66 3.63 0.86
C ASN A 372 -42.81 3.46 -0.41
N GLU A 373 -43.32 2.68 -1.36
CA GLU A 373 -42.65 2.08 -2.55
C GLU A 373 -41.82 3.05 -3.43
N ASP A 374 -42.03 4.36 -3.33
CA ASP A 374 -41.50 5.37 -4.24
C ASP A 374 -40.40 6.29 -3.69
N SER A 375 -39.74 5.92 -2.59
CA SER A 375 -38.77 6.83 -1.95
C SER A 375 -37.51 7.06 -2.84
N PRO A 376 -37.29 8.27 -3.38
CA PRO A 376 -36.14 8.59 -4.24
C PRO A 376 -34.83 8.62 -3.45
N GLY A 377 -33.71 8.45 -4.15
CA GLY A 377 -32.37 8.48 -3.57
C GLY A 377 -31.85 7.13 -3.05
N THR A 378 -32.65 6.05 -3.06
CA THR A 378 -32.21 4.71 -2.61
C THR A 378 -30.93 4.25 -3.34
N LEU A 379 -29.90 3.89 -2.57
CA LEU A 379 -28.66 3.31 -3.08
C LEU A 379 -28.81 1.82 -3.37
N CYS A 380 -28.28 1.39 -4.51
CA CYS A 380 -28.32 -0.01 -4.93
C CYS A 380 -27.04 -0.36 -5.71
N GLY A 381 -26.46 -1.52 -5.39
CA GLY A 381 -25.16 -1.96 -5.90
C GLY A 381 -23.98 -1.07 -5.45
N MET A 382 -22.78 -1.65 -5.46
CA MET A 382 -21.50 -0.95 -5.26
C MET A 382 -20.38 -1.77 -5.90
N GLN A 383 -19.76 -1.28 -6.96
CA GLN A 383 -18.71 -2.01 -7.70
C GLN A 383 -17.51 -1.09 -7.96
N ILE A 384 -16.32 -1.66 -8.12
CA ILE A 384 -15.13 -0.89 -8.51
C ILE A 384 -15.35 -0.31 -9.93
N GLU A 385 -14.97 0.95 -10.15
CA GLU A 385 -15.06 1.60 -11.46
C GLU A 385 -14.25 0.81 -12.50
N GLY A 386 -14.90 0.43 -13.60
CA GLY A 386 -14.33 -0.40 -14.66
C GLY A 386 -14.33 -1.91 -14.38
N SER A 387 -14.99 -2.37 -13.31
CA SER A 387 -15.01 -3.78 -12.89
C SER A 387 -16.43 -4.27 -12.57
N THR A 388 -16.62 -5.59 -12.50
CA THR A 388 -17.82 -6.25 -11.96
C THR A 388 -17.61 -6.72 -10.51
N GLU A 389 -16.45 -6.43 -9.91
CA GLU A 389 -16.13 -6.74 -8.52
C GLU A 389 -16.99 -5.89 -7.57
N GLY A 390 -17.87 -6.55 -6.81
CA GLY A 390 -18.79 -5.95 -5.84
C GLY A 390 -20.27 -6.29 -6.07
N PRO A 391 -21.17 -5.95 -5.13
CA PRO A 391 -22.61 -6.17 -5.28
C PRO A 391 -23.19 -5.39 -6.47
N SER A 392 -23.97 -6.08 -7.30
CA SER A 392 -24.72 -5.44 -8.40
C SER A 392 -25.96 -4.71 -7.92
N CYS A 393 -26.61 -3.98 -8.82
CA CYS A 393 -27.94 -3.43 -8.60
C CYS A 393 -28.96 -4.10 -9.52
N ASP A 394 -29.71 -5.09 -9.04
CA ASP A 394 -30.71 -5.84 -9.83
C ASP A 394 -30.18 -6.39 -11.17
N GLY A 395 -28.94 -6.90 -11.16
CA GLY A 395 -28.30 -7.47 -12.35
C GLY A 395 -27.62 -6.44 -13.24
N PHE A 396 -27.83 -5.15 -12.96
CA PHE A 396 -27.06 -4.06 -13.55
C PHE A 396 -25.73 -3.89 -12.81
N ASN A 397 -24.66 -3.61 -13.55
CA ASN A 397 -23.30 -3.46 -13.04
C ASN A 397 -22.92 -1.98 -12.88
N PRO A 398 -23.03 -1.38 -11.68
CA PRO A 398 -22.64 0.01 -11.45
C PRO A 398 -21.20 0.29 -11.92
N GLY A 399 -20.27 -0.64 -11.72
CA GLY A 399 -18.85 -0.49 -12.08
C GLY A 399 -18.65 -0.28 -13.58
N LEU A 400 -19.58 -0.79 -14.40
CA LEU A 400 -19.67 -0.58 -15.85
C LEU A 400 -20.65 0.53 -16.23
N ARG A 401 -21.08 1.36 -15.26
CA ARG A 401 -22.08 2.44 -15.40
C ARG A 401 -23.45 1.96 -15.88
N GLN A 402 -23.78 0.71 -15.59
CA GLN A 402 -25.09 0.13 -15.87
C GLN A 402 -25.93 0.23 -14.60
N CYS A 403 -27.06 0.93 -14.68
CA CYS A 403 -28.03 1.04 -13.60
C CYS A 403 -29.43 0.68 -14.09
N PRO A 404 -30.32 0.24 -13.18
CA PRO A 404 -31.72 -0.01 -13.53
C PRO A 404 -32.42 1.25 -14.06
N PRO A 405 -33.57 1.09 -14.74
CA PRO A 405 -34.44 2.23 -15.08
C PRO A 405 -34.75 3.08 -13.84
N ASN A 406 -34.73 4.41 -14.00
CA ASN A 406 -34.92 5.41 -12.92
C ASN A 406 -33.78 5.44 -11.89
N TYR A 407 -32.60 4.93 -12.22
CA TYR A 407 -31.38 5.08 -11.43
C TYR A 407 -30.27 5.74 -12.25
N THR A 408 -29.45 6.55 -11.60
CA THR A 408 -28.24 7.12 -12.20
C THR A 408 -26.98 6.54 -11.57
N PRO A 409 -25.95 6.20 -12.38
CA PRO A 409 -24.67 5.76 -11.84
C PRO A 409 -23.95 6.96 -11.22
N GLN A 410 -23.56 6.84 -9.96
CA GLN A 410 -22.77 7.83 -9.24
C GLN A 410 -21.40 7.26 -8.93
N ARG A 411 -20.37 8.01 -9.29
CA ARG A 411 -18.98 7.67 -8.95
C ARG A 411 -18.70 8.13 -7.53
N ILE A 412 -18.20 7.22 -6.70
CA ILE A 412 -17.74 7.49 -5.36
C ILE A 412 -16.24 7.24 -5.33
N LEU A 413 -15.46 8.26 -4.98
CA LEU A 413 -14.05 8.07 -4.70
C LEU A 413 -13.93 7.36 -3.34
N PHE A 414 -13.32 6.18 -3.31
CA PHE A 414 -12.90 5.51 -2.07
C PHE A 414 -11.40 5.21 -2.17
N ASN A 415 -10.57 6.02 -1.51
CA ASN A 415 -9.11 6.02 -1.70
C ASN A 415 -8.73 6.35 -3.17
N TYR A 416 -7.63 5.78 -3.68
CA TYR A 416 -7.20 5.88 -5.08
C TYR A 416 -8.10 5.10 -6.06
N LEU A 417 -9.05 4.30 -5.57
CA LEU A 417 -9.95 3.50 -6.38
C LEU A 417 -11.32 4.19 -6.47
N GLY A 418 -11.80 4.42 -7.69
CA GLY A 418 -13.19 4.83 -7.91
C GLY A 418 -14.11 3.63 -7.72
N PHE A 419 -15.25 3.83 -7.06
CA PHE A 419 -16.37 2.90 -7.05
C PHE A 419 -17.56 3.56 -7.72
N MET A 420 -18.51 2.75 -8.14
CA MET A 420 -19.75 3.17 -8.76
C MET A 420 -20.92 2.56 -7.98
N VAL A 421 -21.97 3.34 -7.77
CA VAL A 421 -23.25 2.92 -7.18
C VAL A 421 -24.40 3.40 -8.08
N CYS A 422 -25.57 2.77 -7.98
CA CYS A 422 -26.78 3.26 -8.61
C CYS A 422 -27.65 4.01 -7.60
N VAL A 423 -28.11 5.21 -7.96
CA VAL A 423 -28.94 6.07 -7.11
C VAL A 423 -30.28 6.31 -7.78
N LYS A 424 -31.40 5.99 -7.11
CA LYS A 424 -32.76 6.17 -7.65
C LYS A 424 -33.05 7.66 -7.86
N THR A 425 -33.44 8.07 -9.06
CA THR A 425 -33.80 9.45 -9.41
C THR A 425 -35.31 9.68 -9.28
N LEU A 426 -35.71 10.92 -8.97
CA LEU A 426 -37.11 11.36 -9.11
C LEU A 426 -37.47 11.47 -10.60
N HIS A 427 -38.63 10.96 -10.98
CA HIS A 427 -39.32 11.33 -12.22
C HIS A 427 -40.49 12.26 -11.91
#